data_AF-A0A1I6BNG4-F1
#
_entry.id   AF-A0A1I6BNG4-F1
#
_cell.length_a   1.000
_cell.length_b   1.000
_cell.length_c   1.000
_cell.angle_alpha   90.00
_cell.angle_beta   90.00
_cell.angle_gamma   90.00
#
_symmetry.space_group_name_H-M   'P 1'
#
loop_
_entity.id
_entity.type
_entity.pdbx_description
1 polymer ?
#
loop_
_entity_poly.entity_id
_entity_poly.type
_entity_poly.pdbx_seq_one_letter_code
_entity_poly.pdbx_strand_id
1 'polypeptide(L)'
;MENALQLAKELSAKENKRLLATLHAPFRPDVMAEYFVHAYDLPDGRVLVDWQSHGHLFLSVEHLREVYGPRESRAEATHLFAGICTFSPDFPAQAPAAAARLLQQLGLPDRSLDPPVLREVDRALNRRPRAVSLAPDELFWGLVALVGEVLRAALPGACWQMRPARGFDLLEPVLQRAPFRTLDPGLLVYKELYEYALEPRGRVCLHDHVKVEIATAGLPG
;
A
#
# COMPACT_ATOMS: atom_id res chain seq x y z
N MET A 1 -1.74 -19.78 -3.98
CA MET A 1 -2.38 -18.62 -4.65
C MET A 1 -2.59 -18.86 -6.16
N GLU A 2 -1.99 -19.90 -6.77
CA GLU A 2 -2.08 -20.15 -8.22
C GLU A 2 -3.36 -20.86 -8.71
N ASN A 3 -4.18 -21.47 -7.84
CA ASN A 3 -5.33 -22.29 -8.28
C ASN A 3 -6.69 -21.56 -8.31
N ALA A 4 -6.83 -20.36 -7.71
CA ALA A 4 -8.14 -19.68 -7.66
C ALA A 4 -8.36 -18.69 -8.83
N LEU A 5 -7.27 -18.16 -9.41
CA LEU A 5 -7.33 -17.27 -10.59
C LEU A 5 -7.51 -18.04 -11.90
N GLN A 6 -7.45 -19.38 -11.88
CA GLN A 6 -7.67 -20.22 -13.06
C GLN A 6 -9.15 -20.40 -13.44
N LEU A 7 -10.09 -19.78 -12.70
CA LEU A 7 -11.52 -20.12 -12.82
C LEU A 7 -12.39 -19.01 -13.44
N ALA A 8 -11.99 -17.73 -13.39
CA ALA A 8 -12.71 -16.64 -14.06
C ALA A 8 -12.11 -16.35 -15.45
N LYS A 9 -12.97 -16.17 -16.46
CA LYS A 9 -12.50 -15.79 -17.79
C LYS A 9 -12.34 -14.27 -17.86
N GLU A 10 -11.10 -13.80 -18.03
CA GLU A 10 -10.83 -12.41 -18.35
C GLU A 10 -11.33 -12.08 -19.78
N LEU A 11 -11.94 -10.92 -19.92
CA LEU A 11 -12.46 -10.38 -21.16
C LEU A 11 -11.77 -9.06 -21.48
N SER A 12 -11.36 -8.89 -22.73
CA SER A 12 -10.90 -7.58 -23.19
C SER A 12 -12.01 -6.53 -23.09
N ALA A 13 -11.64 -5.24 -23.00
CA ALA A 13 -12.61 -4.14 -23.00
C ALA A 13 -13.61 -4.19 -24.17
N LYS A 14 -13.18 -4.72 -25.33
CA LYS A 14 -14.04 -4.88 -26.52
C LYS A 14 -15.05 -6.01 -26.36
N GLU A 15 -14.64 -7.15 -25.82
CA GLU A 15 -15.53 -8.30 -25.56
C GLU A 15 -16.54 -7.97 -24.45
N ASN A 16 -16.06 -7.30 -23.40
CA ASN A 16 -16.89 -6.82 -22.29
C ASN A 16 -17.98 -5.86 -22.79
N LYS A 17 -17.63 -4.83 -23.56
CA LYS A 17 -18.61 -3.92 -24.19
C LYS A 17 -19.60 -4.63 -25.09
N ARG A 18 -19.16 -5.65 -25.83
CA ARG A 18 -20.04 -6.45 -26.71
C ARG A 18 -21.05 -7.24 -25.89
N LEU A 19 -20.65 -7.82 -24.77
CA LEU A 19 -21.54 -8.54 -23.86
C LEU A 19 -22.53 -7.60 -23.17
N LEU A 20 -22.07 -6.45 -22.68
CA LEU A 20 -22.94 -5.42 -22.10
C LEU A 20 -24.00 -4.92 -23.09
N ALA A 21 -23.65 -4.77 -24.37
CA ALA A 21 -24.58 -4.37 -25.42
C ALA A 21 -25.67 -5.43 -25.71
N THR A 22 -25.45 -6.68 -25.32
CA THR A 22 -26.44 -7.77 -25.48
C THR A 22 -27.33 -7.96 -24.26
N LEU A 23 -27.12 -7.20 -23.18
CA LEU A 23 -27.91 -7.28 -21.95
C LEU A 23 -29.06 -6.27 -21.97
N HIS A 24 -30.26 -6.74 -21.64
CA HIS A 24 -31.48 -5.93 -21.55
C HIS A 24 -32.04 -5.80 -20.12
N ALA A 25 -31.36 -6.30 -19.09
CA ALA A 25 -31.87 -6.40 -17.71
C ALA A 25 -30.73 -6.30 -16.66
N PRO A 26 -31.03 -6.03 -15.38
CA PRO A 26 -30.40 -4.93 -14.66
C PRO A 26 -29.15 -5.28 -13.85
N PHE A 27 -28.48 -4.20 -13.45
CA PHE A 27 -27.47 -4.10 -12.41
C PHE A 27 -27.84 -4.88 -11.13
N ARG A 28 -26.88 -5.63 -10.56
CA ARG A 28 -26.99 -6.28 -9.25
C ARG A 28 -26.34 -5.42 -8.17
N PRO A 29 -27.08 -4.59 -7.42
CA PRO A 29 -26.52 -3.80 -6.33
C PRO A 29 -26.05 -4.65 -5.14
N ASP A 30 -26.50 -5.90 -5.01
CA ASP A 30 -26.47 -6.70 -3.78
C ASP A 30 -25.45 -7.85 -3.80
N VAL A 31 -24.79 -8.11 -4.92
CA VAL A 31 -23.90 -9.29 -5.00
C VAL A 31 -22.62 -9.07 -4.21
N MET A 32 -22.07 -7.84 -4.23
CA MET A 32 -21.00 -7.32 -3.36
C MET A 32 -20.90 -5.78 -3.51
N ALA A 33 -21.90 -5.04 -3.01
CA ALA A 33 -21.99 -3.57 -3.16
C ALA A 33 -20.71 -2.81 -2.75
N GLU A 34 -19.95 -3.40 -1.82
CA GLU A 34 -18.69 -2.92 -1.26
C GLU A 34 -17.47 -3.16 -2.17
N TYR A 35 -17.52 -4.11 -3.11
CA TYR A 35 -16.37 -4.50 -3.95
C TYR A 35 -16.57 -4.23 -5.45
N PHE A 36 -17.81 -4.24 -5.96
CA PHE A 36 -18.08 -4.10 -7.40
C PHE A 36 -19.20 -3.10 -7.68
N VAL A 37 -18.83 -1.97 -8.29
CA VAL A 37 -19.76 -0.90 -8.68
C VAL A 37 -20.57 -1.26 -9.93
N HIS A 38 -20.10 -2.24 -10.73
CA HIS A 38 -20.74 -2.65 -11.99
C HIS A 38 -20.69 -4.18 -12.17
N ALA A 39 -21.70 -4.88 -11.63
CA ALA A 39 -21.90 -6.32 -11.83
C ALA A 39 -23.27 -6.60 -12.47
N TYR A 40 -23.29 -7.56 -13.39
CA TYR A 40 -24.45 -7.87 -14.25
C TYR A 40 -24.71 -9.38 -14.31
N ASP A 41 -25.97 -9.77 -14.20
CA ASP A 41 -26.39 -11.14 -14.48
C ASP A 41 -26.56 -11.35 -15.98
N LEU A 42 -25.95 -12.42 -16.49
CA LEU A 42 -26.24 -12.89 -17.83
C LEU A 42 -27.46 -13.83 -17.82
N PRO A 43 -28.24 -13.89 -18.92
CA PRO A 43 -29.40 -14.79 -19.02
C PRO A 43 -29.07 -16.28 -18.85
N ASP A 44 -27.80 -16.66 -19.02
CA ASP A 44 -27.32 -18.05 -18.87
C ASP A 44 -26.81 -18.36 -17.45
N GLY A 45 -27.06 -17.48 -16.48
CA GLY A 45 -26.72 -17.69 -15.07
C GLY A 45 -25.29 -17.29 -14.69
N ARG A 46 -24.49 -16.86 -15.66
CA ARG A 46 -23.15 -16.30 -15.44
C ARG A 46 -23.22 -14.88 -14.91
N VAL A 47 -22.13 -14.43 -14.28
CA VAL A 47 -22.01 -13.06 -13.77
C VAL A 47 -20.87 -12.34 -14.47
N LEU A 48 -21.14 -11.15 -14.99
CA LEU A 48 -20.15 -10.26 -15.57
C LEU A 48 -19.84 -9.14 -14.58
N VAL A 49 -18.57 -9.03 -14.19
CA VAL A 49 -18.05 -7.87 -13.44
C VAL A 49 -17.31 -6.97 -14.41
N ASP A 50 -17.75 -5.72 -14.52
CA ASP A 50 -17.17 -4.70 -15.40
C ASP A 50 -16.18 -3.83 -14.62
N TRP A 51 -14.94 -3.80 -15.10
CA TRP A 51 -13.94 -2.83 -14.69
C TRP A 51 -13.62 -1.89 -15.87
N GLN A 52 -13.22 -0.65 -15.56
CA GLN A 52 -13.00 0.39 -16.57
C GLN A 52 -12.07 -0.02 -17.72
N SER A 53 -11.14 -0.96 -17.48
CA SER A 53 -10.17 -1.44 -18.46
C SER A 53 -10.43 -2.85 -19.02
N HIS A 54 -11.24 -3.68 -18.35
CA HIS A 54 -11.47 -5.10 -18.70
C HIS A 54 -12.68 -5.67 -17.93
N GLY A 55 -13.18 -6.84 -18.32
CA GLY A 55 -14.28 -7.51 -17.60
C GLY A 55 -13.89 -8.91 -17.15
N HIS A 56 -14.54 -9.41 -16.12
CA HIS A 56 -14.39 -10.81 -15.69
C HIS A 56 -15.73 -11.53 -15.74
N LEU A 57 -15.70 -12.72 -16.33
CA LEU A 57 -16.86 -13.57 -16.47
C LEU A 57 -16.77 -14.76 -15.52
N PHE A 58 -17.71 -14.81 -14.59
CA PHE A 58 -17.87 -15.86 -13.59
C PHE A 58 -18.99 -16.81 -13.99
N LEU A 59 -18.87 -18.06 -13.54
CA LEU A 59 -19.84 -19.11 -13.85
C LEU A 59 -21.17 -18.93 -13.11
N SER A 60 -21.16 -18.32 -11.92
CA SER A 60 -22.34 -18.00 -11.11
C SER A 60 -22.01 -16.97 -10.02
N VAL A 61 -23.02 -16.53 -9.27
CA VAL A 61 -22.86 -15.66 -8.09
C VAL A 61 -22.07 -16.38 -6.99
N GLU A 62 -22.28 -17.67 -6.78
CA GLU A 62 -21.54 -18.49 -5.82
C GLU A 62 -20.07 -18.56 -6.20
N HIS A 63 -19.77 -18.78 -7.48
CA HIS A 63 -18.40 -18.78 -7.98
C HIS A 63 -17.74 -17.40 -7.79
N LEU A 64 -18.46 -16.31 -8.05
CA LEU A 64 -17.97 -14.97 -7.73
C LEU A 64 -17.67 -14.81 -6.22
N ARG A 65 -18.52 -15.35 -5.33
CA ARG A 65 -18.30 -15.33 -3.87
C ARG A 65 -17.16 -16.26 -3.41
N GLU A 66 -16.87 -17.34 -4.10
CA GLU A 66 -15.70 -18.17 -3.80
C GLU A 66 -14.39 -17.45 -4.14
N VAL A 67 -14.39 -16.65 -5.22
CA VAL A 67 -13.23 -15.89 -5.65
C VAL A 67 -13.05 -14.62 -4.81
N TYR A 68 -14.14 -13.87 -4.57
CA TYR A 68 -14.12 -12.52 -3.98
C TYR A 68 -14.97 -12.34 -2.73
N GLY A 69 -15.83 -13.29 -2.39
CA GLY A 69 -16.59 -13.25 -1.14
C GLY A 69 -15.65 -13.20 0.06
N PRO A 70 -16.16 -12.76 1.23
CA PRO A 70 -15.38 -12.77 2.45
C PRO A 70 -14.93 -14.20 2.69
N ARG A 71 -13.66 -14.47 2.42
CA ARG A 71 -13.04 -15.71 2.86
C ARG A 71 -13.10 -15.63 4.36
N GLU A 72 -13.73 -16.61 4.99
CA GLU A 72 -13.46 -16.91 6.40
C GLU A 72 -12.00 -17.38 6.48
N SER A 73 -11.04 -16.50 6.21
CA SER A 73 -9.68 -16.74 6.64
C SER A 73 -9.74 -16.61 8.14
N ARG A 74 -9.79 -17.76 8.82
CA ARG A 74 -9.17 -17.93 10.14
C ARG A 74 -7.64 -17.72 10.07
N ALA A 75 -7.15 -16.86 9.18
CA ALA A 75 -5.87 -16.23 9.41
C ALA A 75 -6.13 -15.32 10.59
N GLU A 76 -5.54 -15.66 11.74
CA GLU A 76 -5.40 -14.71 12.84
C GLU A 76 -4.98 -13.37 12.21
N ALA A 77 -5.69 -12.29 12.53
CA ALA A 77 -5.35 -10.98 11.99
C ALA A 77 -3.85 -10.78 12.24
N THR A 78 -3.05 -10.66 11.18
CA THR A 78 -1.61 -10.41 11.29
C THR A 78 -1.38 -8.92 11.11
N HIS A 79 -0.54 -8.34 11.95
CA HIS A 79 -0.17 -6.94 11.84
C HIS A 79 0.49 -6.66 10.48
N LEU A 80 0.31 -5.45 9.92
CA LEU A 80 0.89 -5.08 8.63
C LEU A 80 2.42 -5.28 8.58
N PHE A 81 3.10 -5.01 9.69
CA PHE A 81 4.56 -5.19 9.81
C PHE A 81 4.98 -6.59 10.29
N ALA A 82 4.03 -7.48 10.61
CA ALA A 82 4.35 -8.82 11.08
C ALA A 82 5.15 -9.58 10.01
N GLY A 83 6.34 -10.05 10.38
CA GLY A 83 7.25 -10.73 9.46
C GLY A 83 8.04 -9.83 8.51
N ILE A 84 7.79 -8.51 8.52
CA ILE A 84 8.57 -7.53 7.74
C ILE A 84 9.62 -6.87 8.62
N CYS A 85 9.21 -6.33 9.76
CA CYS A 85 10.10 -5.63 10.68
C CYS A 85 9.47 -5.52 12.08
N THR A 86 10.29 -5.66 13.12
CA THR A 86 9.91 -5.37 14.50
C THR A 86 10.70 -4.17 15.00
N PHE A 87 10.01 -3.12 15.42
CA PHE A 87 10.65 -1.91 15.91
C PHE A 87 10.98 -2.01 17.40
N SER A 88 12.21 -1.64 17.76
CA SER A 88 12.63 -1.50 19.15
C SER A 88 11.93 -0.29 19.80
N PRO A 89 11.62 -0.33 21.12
CA PRO A 89 11.22 0.86 21.88
C PRO A 89 12.17 2.05 21.72
N ASP A 90 13.46 1.80 21.48
CA ASP A 90 14.50 2.82 21.32
C ASP A 90 14.58 3.41 19.90
N PHE A 91 13.71 2.97 18.98
CA PHE A 91 13.68 3.45 17.60
C PHE A 91 13.75 4.97 17.46
N PRO A 92 12.99 5.79 18.24
CA PRO A 92 13.04 7.24 18.13
C PRO A 92 14.45 7.84 18.28
N ALA A 93 15.27 7.27 19.15
CA ALA A 93 16.65 7.74 19.37
C ALA A 93 17.59 7.29 18.24
N GLN A 94 17.26 6.18 17.57
CA GLN A 94 18.08 5.58 16.52
C GLN A 94 17.74 6.10 15.11
N ALA A 95 16.53 6.63 14.92
CA ALA A 95 16.00 7.05 13.62
C ALA A 95 16.91 8.03 12.84
N PRO A 96 17.56 9.05 13.46
CA PRO A 96 18.47 9.92 12.71
C PRO A 96 19.68 9.17 12.13
N ALA A 97 20.31 8.30 12.93
CA ALA A 97 21.46 7.52 12.50
C ALA A 97 21.07 6.45 11.46
N ALA A 98 19.87 5.90 11.58
CA ALA A 98 19.27 4.98 10.63
C ALA A 98 19.08 5.61 9.24
N ALA A 99 18.48 6.81 9.21
CA ALA A 99 18.25 7.55 7.98
C ALA A 99 19.57 7.87 7.27
N ALA A 100 20.56 8.35 8.02
CA ALA A 100 21.90 8.63 7.48
C ALA A 100 22.57 7.37 6.91
N ARG A 101 22.48 6.24 7.62
CA ARG A 101 23.04 4.96 7.18
C ARG A 101 22.39 4.48 5.88
N LEU A 102 21.06 4.57 5.76
CA LEU A 102 20.35 4.21 4.54
C LEU A 102 20.84 5.06 3.34
N LEU A 103 20.96 6.39 3.51
CA LEU A 103 21.44 7.27 2.44
C LEU A 103 22.85 6.87 1.99
N GLN A 104 23.76 6.60 2.93
CA GLN A 104 25.11 6.12 2.63
C GLN A 104 25.09 4.79 1.86
N GLN A 105 24.26 3.84 2.26
CA GLN A 105 24.13 2.54 1.60
C GLN A 105 23.53 2.64 0.19
N LEU A 106 22.67 3.64 -0.05
CA LEU A 106 22.16 3.97 -1.38
C LEU A 106 23.17 4.78 -2.21
N GLY A 107 24.36 5.09 -1.67
CA GLY A 107 25.38 5.91 -2.33
C GLY A 107 24.96 7.37 -2.52
N LEU A 108 24.04 7.85 -1.69
CA LEU A 108 23.56 9.23 -1.70
C LEU A 108 24.39 10.05 -0.70
N PRO A 109 24.85 11.25 -1.09
CA PRO A 109 25.61 12.11 -0.18
C PRO A 109 24.75 12.53 1.01
N ASP A 110 25.40 12.77 2.14
CA ASP A 110 24.76 13.30 3.33
C ASP A 110 24.18 14.69 2.98
N ARG A 111 22.85 14.80 3.01
CA ARG A 111 22.10 15.98 2.54
C ARG A 111 21.16 16.45 3.64
N SER A 112 20.66 17.68 3.51
CA SER A 112 19.51 18.13 4.29
C SER A 112 18.38 17.11 4.18
N LEU A 113 17.74 16.79 5.30
CA LEU A 113 16.57 15.91 5.39
C LEU A 113 15.32 16.64 4.91
N ASP A 114 15.38 17.20 3.70
CA ASP A 114 14.29 17.89 3.04
C ASP A 114 13.54 16.95 2.08
N PRO A 115 12.28 17.24 1.72
CA PRO A 115 11.51 16.36 0.83
C PRO A 115 12.22 15.98 -0.49
N PRO A 116 12.99 16.85 -1.16
CA PRO A 116 13.78 16.48 -2.34
C PRO A 116 14.69 15.26 -2.18
N VAL A 117 15.21 14.94 -0.98
CA VAL A 117 16.05 13.75 -0.75
C VAL A 117 15.34 12.46 -1.16
N LEU A 118 14.03 12.37 -0.94
CA LEU A 118 13.23 11.19 -1.25
C LEU A 118 13.14 10.93 -2.75
N ARG A 119 13.26 11.96 -3.62
CA ARG A 119 13.30 11.73 -5.08
C ARG A 119 14.55 10.99 -5.51
N GLU A 120 15.68 11.26 -4.86
CA GLU A 120 16.93 10.56 -5.16
C GLU A 120 16.89 9.13 -4.63
N VAL A 121 16.23 8.91 -3.48
CA VAL A 121 15.94 7.57 -2.95
C VAL A 121 15.04 6.79 -3.90
N ASP A 122 13.93 7.37 -4.35
CA ASP A 122 13.03 6.75 -5.34
C ASP A 122 13.82 6.35 -6.60
N ARG A 123 14.67 7.24 -7.11
CA ARG A 123 15.53 6.92 -8.26
C ARG A 123 16.53 5.80 -7.95
N ALA A 124 17.13 5.77 -6.77
CA ALA A 124 18.08 4.73 -6.38
C ALA A 124 17.39 3.35 -6.31
N LEU A 125 16.24 3.29 -5.64
CA LEU A 125 15.43 2.07 -5.49
C LEU A 125 14.94 1.55 -6.85
N ASN A 126 14.43 2.44 -7.71
CA ASN A 126 13.92 2.06 -9.04
C ASN A 126 15.00 1.67 -10.05
N ARG A 127 16.23 2.19 -9.92
CA ARG A 127 17.32 1.92 -10.90
C ARG A 127 17.94 0.54 -10.74
N ARG A 128 17.87 -0.05 -9.55
CA ARG A 128 18.58 -1.29 -9.25
C ARG A 128 17.83 -2.16 -8.25
N PRO A 129 16.92 -3.06 -8.69
CA PRO A 129 16.36 -4.09 -7.81
C PRO A 129 17.42 -5.07 -7.23
N ARG A 130 18.70 -4.97 -7.63
CA ARG A 130 19.82 -5.82 -7.16
C ARG A 130 20.96 -5.08 -6.43
N ALA A 131 20.92 -3.76 -6.26
CA ALA A 131 22.04 -3.05 -5.61
C ALA A 131 21.75 -2.50 -4.23
N VAL A 132 20.50 -2.63 -3.78
CA VAL A 132 20.24 -2.54 -2.35
C VAL A 132 20.72 -3.85 -1.76
N SER A 133 21.94 -3.85 -1.19
CA SER A 133 22.51 -4.99 -0.47
C SER A 133 21.91 -5.18 0.92
N LEU A 134 20.97 -4.31 1.30
CA LEU A 134 20.27 -4.36 2.58
C LEU A 134 19.31 -5.55 2.60
N ALA A 135 19.25 -6.21 3.74
CA ALA A 135 18.17 -7.15 4.00
C ALA A 135 16.81 -6.41 3.95
N PRO A 136 15.71 -7.07 3.53
CA PRO A 136 14.41 -6.42 3.37
C PRO A 136 13.90 -5.69 4.63
N ASP A 137 14.19 -6.23 5.81
CA ASP A 137 13.88 -5.65 7.12
C ASP A 137 14.72 -4.40 7.40
N GLU A 138 16.03 -4.44 7.13
CA GLU A 138 16.92 -3.28 7.26
C GLU A 138 16.54 -2.14 6.30
N LEU A 139 16.17 -2.48 5.06
CA LEU A 139 15.69 -1.53 4.07
C LEU A 139 14.39 -0.88 4.54
N PHE A 140 13.41 -1.69 4.97
CA PHE A 140 12.13 -1.18 5.46
C PHE A 140 12.34 -0.25 6.67
N TRP A 141 13.10 -0.72 7.65
CA TRP A 141 13.41 0.03 8.87
C TRP A 141 14.11 1.36 8.59
N GLY A 142 15.12 1.34 7.71
CA GLY A 142 15.84 2.55 7.29
C GLY A 142 14.94 3.53 6.53
N LEU A 143 14.03 3.04 5.70
CA LEU A 143 13.09 3.88 4.96
C LEU A 143 12.07 4.53 5.88
N VAL A 144 11.56 3.80 6.87
CA VAL A 144 10.65 4.34 7.90
C VAL A 144 11.34 5.45 8.68
N ALA A 145 12.61 5.24 9.08
CA ALA A 145 13.39 6.25 9.75
C ALA A 145 13.61 7.49 8.88
N LEU A 146 14.02 7.31 7.62
CA LEU A 146 14.25 8.42 6.69
C LEU A 146 12.98 9.22 6.41
N VAL A 147 11.87 8.54 6.11
CA VAL A 147 10.58 9.20 5.85
C VAL A 147 10.13 10.00 7.06
N GLY A 148 10.23 9.43 8.26
CA GLY A 148 9.85 10.15 9.47
C GLY A 148 10.77 11.32 9.80
N GLU A 149 12.08 11.21 9.55
CA GLU A 149 12.99 12.34 9.72
C GLU A 149 12.71 13.48 8.72
N VAL A 150 12.36 13.16 7.47
CA VAL A 150 11.94 14.15 6.47
C VAL A 150 10.64 14.84 6.90
N LEU A 151 9.65 14.07 7.39
CA LEU A 151 8.41 14.62 7.91
C LEU A 151 8.65 15.52 9.13
N ARG A 152 9.51 15.09 10.06
CA ARG A 152 9.89 15.85 11.26
C ARG A 152 10.59 17.17 10.91
N ALA A 153 11.47 17.16 9.92
CA ALA A 153 12.14 18.35 9.43
C ALA A 153 11.18 19.32 8.72
N ALA A 154 10.19 18.78 7.98
CA ALA A 154 9.21 19.57 7.25
C ALA A 154 8.06 20.13 8.11
N LEU A 155 7.77 19.51 9.26
CA LEU A 155 6.61 19.82 10.08
C LEU A 155 7.01 20.30 11.48
N PRO A 156 6.97 21.62 11.74
CA PRO A 156 7.28 22.17 13.06
C PRO A 156 6.40 21.54 14.15
N GLY A 157 7.05 21.14 15.25
CA GLY A 157 6.42 20.53 16.42
C GLY A 157 6.11 19.04 16.29
N ALA A 158 6.47 18.38 15.18
CA ALA A 158 6.38 16.93 15.08
C ALA A 158 7.48 16.25 15.92
N CYS A 159 7.12 15.22 16.68
CA CYS A 159 8.05 14.43 17.48
C CYS A 159 7.79 12.92 17.29
N TRP A 160 8.86 12.13 17.36
CA TRP A 160 8.73 10.67 17.37
C TRP A 160 8.06 10.16 18.63
N GLN A 161 7.25 9.14 18.47
CA GLN A 161 6.65 8.37 19.55
C GLN A 161 6.54 6.91 19.13
N MET A 162 6.67 6.00 20.11
CA MET A 162 6.29 4.60 19.93
C MET A 162 4.85 4.41 20.38
N ARG A 163 4.01 3.86 19.50
CA ARG A 163 2.60 3.56 19.76
C ARG A 163 2.40 2.04 19.80
N PRO A 164 1.69 1.49 20.80
CA PRO A 164 1.27 0.10 20.75
C PRO A 164 0.33 -0.17 19.58
N ALA A 165 0.61 -1.20 18.78
CA ALA A 165 -0.31 -1.64 17.76
C ALA A 165 -1.54 -2.29 18.40
N ARG A 166 -2.74 -1.85 18.00
CA ARG A 166 -3.98 -2.32 18.64
C ARG A 166 -4.22 -3.80 18.32
N GLY A 167 -4.29 -4.63 19.37
CA GLY A 167 -4.53 -6.06 19.23
C GLY A 167 -3.28 -6.88 18.93
N PHE A 168 -2.10 -6.26 19.01
CA PHE A 168 -0.81 -6.90 18.72
C PHE A 168 0.22 -6.57 19.81
N ASP A 169 1.10 -7.52 20.11
CA ASP A 169 2.23 -7.32 21.02
C ASP A 169 3.44 -6.74 20.27
N LEU A 170 3.28 -5.52 19.73
CA LEU A 170 4.34 -4.79 19.03
C LEU A 170 4.14 -3.28 19.09
N LEU A 171 5.22 -2.55 18.80
CA LEU A 171 5.26 -1.10 18.75
C LEU A 171 5.43 -0.59 17.32
N GLU A 172 4.77 0.53 17.03
CA GLU A 172 4.84 1.25 15.77
C GLU A 172 5.50 2.62 15.99
N PRO A 173 6.49 3.01 15.18
CA PRO A 173 7.05 4.34 15.22
C PRO A 173 6.12 5.31 14.47
N VAL A 174 5.64 6.32 15.18
CA VAL A 174 4.75 7.35 14.64
C VAL A 174 5.30 8.75 14.96
N LEU A 175 4.87 9.74 14.19
CA LEU A 175 5.12 11.15 14.51
C LEU A 175 3.86 11.77 15.09
N GLN A 176 3.95 12.31 16.30
CA GLN A 176 2.88 13.08 16.91
C GLN A 176 3.12 14.56 16.65
N ARG A 177 2.09 15.28 16.19
CA ARG A 177 2.09 16.73 16.05
C ARG A 177 0.80 17.31 16.60
N ALA A 178 0.87 17.96 17.76
CA ALA A 178 -0.25 18.72 18.28
C ALA A 178 -0.50 19.98 17.43
N PRO A 179 -1.75 20.46 17.29
CA PRO A 179 -3.01 19.84 17.75
C PRO A 179 -3.56 18.70 16.87
N PHE A 180 -2.97 18.40 15.71
CA PHE A 180 -3.80 17.94 14.59
C PHE A 180 -3.54 16.55 14.02
N ARG A 181 -2.39 15.86 14.26
CA ARG A 181 -2.25 14.51 13.67
C ARG A 181 -1.16 13.62 14.28
N THR A 182 -1.44 12.32 14.25
CA THR A 182 -0.41 11.27 14.29
C THR A 182 -0.13 10.83 12.85
N LEU A 183 1.11 10.93 12.41
CA LEU A 183 1.57 10.50 11.09
C LEU A 183 2.27 9.15 11.22
N ASP A 184 2.10 8.29 10.24
CA ASP A 184 2.61 6.92 10.27
C ASP A 184 3.59 6.69 9.10
N PRO A 185 4.89 6.96 9.31
CA PRO A 185 5.92 6.68 8.30
C PRO A 185 5.96 5.21 7.87
N GLY A 186 5.69 4.30 8.81
CA GLY A 186 5.64 2.85 8.56
C GLY A 186 4.61 2.49 7.50
N LEU A 187 3.40 3.05 7.63
CA LEU A 187 2.33 2.83 6.68
C LEU A 187 2.65 3.40 5.28
N LEU A 188 3.26 4.59 5.20
CA LEU A 188 3.66 5.18 3.92
C LEU A 188 4.66 4.30 3.17
N VAL A 189 5.65 3.77 3.88
CA VAL A 189 6.67 2.88 3.30
C VAL A 189 6.05 1.53 2.92
N TYR A 190 5.19 0.97 3.77
CA TYR A 190 4.51 -0.30 3.50
C TYR A 190 3.69 -0.24 2.22
N LYS A 191 2.83 0.77 2.09
CA LYS A 191 2.00 0.96 0.90
C LYS A 191 2.84 1.02 -0.36
N GLU A 192 3.95 1.75 -0.32
CA GLU A 192 4.81 1.89 -1.48
C GLU A 192 5.48 0.57 -1.88
N LEU A 193 6.11 -0.12 -0.93
CA LEU A 193 6.94 -1.28 -1.22
C LEU A 193 6.16 -2.58 -1.39
N TYR A 194 5.01 -2.71 -0.74
CA TYR A 194 4.28 -3.97 -0.64
C TYR A 194 2.87 -3.92 -1.22
N GLU A 195 2.22 -2.75 -1.29
CA GLU A 195 0.91 -2.64 -1.95
C GLU A 195 1.08 -2.19 -3.42
N TYR A 196 1.77 -1.07 -3.66
CA TYR A 196 1.85 -0.45 -4.99
C TYR A 196 2.97 -0.99 -5.88
N ALA A 197 4.12 -1.40 -5.30
CA ALA A 197 5.20 -2.00 -6.08
C ALA A 197 4.84 -3.41 -6.63
N LEU A 198 3.79 -4.05 -6.12
CA LEU A 198 3.26 -5.31 -6.67
C LEU A 198 2.42 -5.10 -7.94
N GLU A 199 2.07 -3.86 -8.30
CA GLU A 199 1.43 -3.58 -9.57
C GLU A 199 2.42 -3.77 -10.74
N PRO A 200 2.01 -4.33 -11.91
CA PRO A 200 2.91 -4.75 -12.99
C PRO A 200 3.80 -3.66 -13.63
N ARG A 201 3.69 -2.41 -13.17
CA ARG A 201 4.46 -1.23 -13.61
C ARG A 201 4.87 -0.30 -12.45
N GLY A 202 4.69 -0.72 -11.20
CA GLY A 202 4.89 0.12 -10.02
C GLY A 202 6.34 0.59 -9.89
N ARG A 203 6.54 1.92 -9.95
CA ARG A 203 7.79 2.55 -9.55
C ARG A 203 7.62 3.04 -8.12
N VAL A 204 8.65 2.87 -7.30
CA VAL A 204 8.70 3.46 -5.97
C VAL A 204 8.63 4.99 -6.09
N CYS A 205 7.65 5.61 -5.43
CA CYS A 205 7.32 7.04 -5.45
C CYS A 205 7.11 7.61 -4.02
N LEU A 206 7.99 7.25 -3.07
CA LEU A 206 7.87 7.70 -1.67
C LEU A 206 7.82 9.22 -1.55
N HIS A 207 8.57 9.93 -2.40
CA HIS A 207 8.57 11.40 -2.41
C HIS A 207 7.17 11.99 -2.57
N ASP A 208 6.36 11.44 -3.46
CA ASP A 208 5.04 12.01 -3.79
C ASP A 208 4.05 11.75 -2.65
N HIS A 209 4.08 10.56 -2.04
CA HIS A 209 3.29 10.25 -0.86
C HIS A 209 3.65 11.12 0.34
N VAL A 210 4.95 11.27 0.64
CA VAL A 210 5.41 12.12 1.74
C VAL A 210 5.06 13.59 1.50
N LYS A 211 5.15 14.07 0.26
CA LYS A 211 4.72 15.42 -0.10
C LYS A 211 3.24 15.66 0.17
N VAL A 212 2.38 14.72 -0.23
CA VAL A 212 0.93 14.81 0.02
C VAL A 212 0.67 14.81 1.53
N GLU A 213 1.37 13.97 2.29
CA GLU A 213 1.25 13.93 3.75
C GLU A 213 1.66 15.28 4.37
N ILE A 214 2.77 15.90 3.96
CA ILE A 214 3.20 17.23 4.42
C ILE A 214 2.15 18.30 4.09
N ALA A 215 1.62 18.29 2.86
CA ALA A 215 0.63 19.26 2.41
C ALA A 215 -0.72 19.14 3.16
N THR A 216 -1.08 17.92 3.56
CA THR A 216 -2.35 17.64 4.25
C THR A 216 -2.22 17.65 5.78
N ALA A 217 -1.00 17.65 6.34
CA ALA A 217 -0.76 17.64 7.78
C ALA A 217 -1.29 18.88 8.55
N GLY A 218 -1.71 19.94 7.85
CA GLY A 218 -2.35 21.13 8.43
C GLY A 218 -3.87 21.20 8.24
N LEU A 219 -4.48 20.22 7.58
CA LEU A 219 -5.92 20.15 7.35
C LEU A 219 -6.60 19.34 8.47
N PRO A 220 -7.86 19.64 8.84
CA PRO A 220 -8.62 18.79 9.75
C PRO A 220 -8.77 17.39 9.14
N GLY A 221 -8.43 16.36 9.94
CA GLY A 221 -8.54 14.95 9.57
C GLY A 221 -9.93 14.37 9.74
#